data_AF-A0A940NVL2-F1
#
_entry.id   AF-A0A940NVL2-F1
#
_cell.length_a   1.000
_cell.length_b   1.000
_cell.length_c   1.000
_cell.angle_alpha   90.00
_cell.angle_beta   90.00
_cell.angle_gamma   90.00
#
_symmetry.space_group_name_H-M   'P 1'
#
loop_
_entity.id
_entity.type
_entity.pdbx_description
1 polymer ?
#
loop_
_entity_poly.entity_id
_entity_poly.type
_entity_poly.pdbx_seq_one_letter_code
_entity_poly.pdbx_strand_id
1 'polypeptide(L)' 'VNPAVCQGCGACTVTCPSGAMDLKGFSNKQIMAEVDAICL' A
#
# COMPACT_ATOMS: atom_id res chain seq x y z
N VAL A 1 -6.10 -6.63 9.73
CA VAL A 1 -4.92 -7.51 9.76
C VAL A 1 -4.39 -7.58 11.18
N ASN A 2 -4.05 -8.76 11.71
CA ASN A 2 -3.41 -8.88 13.02
C ASN A 2 -1.92 -8.43 12.93
N PRO A 3 -1.51 -7.34 13.58
CA PRO A 3 -0.14 -6.84 13.48
C PRO A 3 0.91 -7.81 14.05
N ALA A 4 0.56 -8.66 15.02
CA ALA A 4 1.52 -9.53 15.69
C ALA A 4 2.10 -10.64 14.79
N VAL A 5 1.40 -10.99 13.70
CA VAL A 5 1.82 -12.03 12.75
C VAL A 5 2.04 -11.49 11.33
N CYS A 6 1.70 -10.23 11.08
CA CYS A 6 1.81 -9.62 9.78
C CYS A 6 3.28 -9.32 9.44
N GLN A 7 3.78 -9.94 8.37
CA GLN A 7 5.14 -9.72 7.88
C GLN A 7 5.26 -8.47 7.00
N GLY A 8 4.14 -7.84 6.62
CA GLY A 8 4.13 -6.67 5.75
C GLY A 8 4.42 -6.96 4.28
N CYS A 9 4.14 -8.17 3.78
CA CYS A 9 4.41 -8.54 2.38
C CYS A 9 3.53 -7.81 1.33
N GLY A 10 2.46 -7.12 1.73
CA GLY A 10 1.61 -6.35 0.83
C GLY A 10 0.61 -7.13 -0.03
N ALA A 11 0.62 -8.47 0.01
CA ALA A 11 -0.28 -9.30 -0.81
C ALA A 11 -1.77 -8.97 -0.59
N CYS A 12 -2.17 -8.67 0.65
CA CYS A 12 -3.54 -8.29 0.96
C CYS A 12 -3.95 -6.96 0.30
N THR A 13 -3.05 -5.98 0.24
CA THR A 13 -3.30 -4.68 -0.40
C THR A 13 -3.50 -4.84 -1.90
N VAL A 14 -2.65 -5.65 -2.57
CA VAL A 14 -2.72 -5.85 -4.03
C VAL A 14 -3.94 -6.66 -4.45
N THR A 15 -4.32 -7.69 -3.68
CA THR A 15 -5.48 -8.53 -4.04
C THR A 15 -6.83 -7.88 -3.73
N CYS A 16 -6.86 -6.76 -2.99
CA CYS A 16 -8.09 -6.15 -2.54
C CYS A 16 -8.82 -5.46 -3.71
N PRO A 17 -9.98 -5.96 -4.17
CA PRO A 17 -10.66 -5.40 -5.34
C PRO A 17 -11.22 -4.01 -5.09
N SER A 18 -11.52 -3.68 -3.84
CA SER A 18 -11.97 -2.33 -3.46
C SER A 18 -10.82 -1.33 -3.29
N GLY A 19 -9.57 -1.80 -3.27
CA GLY A 19 -8.41 -0.96 -2.97
C GLY A 19 -8.45 -0.34 -1.56
N ALA A 20 -9.24 -0.91 -0.64
CA ALA A 20 -9.53 -0.29 0.66
C ALA A 20 -8.39 -0.40 1.68
N MET A 21 -7.38 -1.23 1.43
CA MET A 21 -6.27 -1.47 2.35
C MET A 21 -5.00 -0.79 1.87
N ASP A 22 -4.29 -0.13 2.78
CA ASP A 22 -2.93 0.35 2.55
C ASP A 22 -1.93 -0.50 3.34
N LEU A 23 -0.71 -0.62 2.81
CA LEU A 23 0.40 -1.20 3.57
C LEU A 23 0.95 -0.14 4.53
N LYS A 24 1.17 -0.50 5.80
CA LYS A 24 1.65 0.47 6.80
C LYS A 24 2.98 1.08 6.35
N GLY A 25 3.01 2.42 6.22
CA GLY A 25 4.17 3.18 5.73
C GLY A 25 4.19 3.40 4.21
N PHE A 26 3.29 2.75 3.47
CA PHE A 26 3.21 2.79 2.01
C PHE A 26 1.74 2.84 1.59
N SER A 27 1.08 3.99 1.78
CA SER A 27 -0.25 4.17 1.22
C SER A 27 -0.19 4.35 -0.29
N ASN A 28 -1.22 3.90 -1.00
CA ASN A 28 -1.31 4.09 -2.44
C ASN A 28 -1.19 5.57 -2.82
N LYS A 29 -1.71 6.49 -1.99
CA LYS A 29 -1.58 7.94 -2.22
C LYS A 29 -0.14 8.42 -2.14
N GLN A 30 0.64 7.94 -1.17
CA GLN A 30 2.06 8.29 -1.05
C GLN A 30 2.85 7.78 -2.25
N ILE A 31 2.63 6.52 -2.64
CA ILE A 31 3.31 5.91 -3.79
C ILE A 31 3.00 6.69 -5.07
N MET A 32 1.72 7.01 -5.31
CA MET A 32 1.35 7.77 -6.51
C MET A 32 1.92 9.18 -6.51
N ALA A 33 2.00 9.84 -5.35
CA ALA A 33 2.65 11.15 -5.25
C ALA A 33 4.16 11.09 -5.57
N GLU A 34 4.85 10.02 -5.16
CA GLU A 34 6.26 9.79 -5.53
C GLU A 34 6.43 9.56 -7.04
N VAL A 35 5.54 8.78 -7.66
CA VAL A 35 5.53 8.56 -9.12
C VAL A 35 5.28 9.86 -9.87
N ASP A 36 4.26 10.62 -9.47
CA ASP A 36 3.91 11.90 -10.08
C ASP A 36 5.07 12.89 -9.99
N ALA A 37 5.78 12.93 -8.86
CA ALA A 37 6.94 13.81 -8.66
C ALA A 37 8.14 13.48 -9.57
N ILE A 38 8.26 12.23 -10.05
CA ILE A 38 9.32 11.81 -10.99
C ILE A 38 8.91 12.09 -12.44
N CYS A 39 7.62 12.03 -12.75
CA CYS A 39 7.09 12.15 -14.11
C CYS A 39 6.70 13.58 -14.53
N LEU A 40 6.71 14.55 -13.60
CA LEU A 40 6.49 15.99 -13.84
C LEU A 40 7.81 16.73 -14.13
#